data_AF-A0A1Q7VXW8-F1
#
_entry.id   AF-A0A1Q7VXW8-F1
#
_cell.length_a   1.000
_cell.length_b   1.000
_cell.length_c   1.000
_cell.angle_alpha   90.00
_cell.angle_beta   90.00
_cell.angle_gamma   90.00
#
_symmetry.space_group_name_H-M   'P 1'
#
loop_
_entity.id
_entity.type
_entity.pdbx_description
1 polymer ?
#
loop_
_entity_poly.entity_id
_entity_poly.type
_entity_poly.pdbx_seq_one_letter_code
_entity_poly.pdbx_strand_id
1 'polypeptide(L)'
;MALPPEFPKQVPVPAGAAITGVEHRSDGRLIVSALAPADFNATLTFMQQAFPAAGLTLRGGEVDEGDAESDFTGTGLTGRWTLRERPGCGDTEVTVLVARA
;
A
#
# COMPACT_ATOMS: atom_id res chain seq x y z
N MET A 1 1.51 -1.29 15.62
CA MET A 1 1.12 0.14 15.73
C MET A 1 -0.28 0.31 15.17
N ALA A 2 -0.90 1.48 15.30
CA ALA A 2 -2.16 1.78 14.62
C ALA A 2 -1.89 2.61 13.36
N LEU A 3 -2.84 2.58 12.42
CA LEU A 3 -2.80 3.47 11.26
C LEU A 3 -2.96 4.92 11.77
N PRO A 4 -2.09 5.86 11.36
CA PRO A 4 -2.12 7.21 11.89
C PRO A 4 -3.37 7.97 11.40
N PRO A 5 -3.95 8.88 12.20
CA PRO A 5 -5.21 9.55 11.87
C PRO A 5 -5.16 10.42 10.61
N GLU A 6 -3.98 10.88 10.22
CA GLU A 6 -3.71 11.63 8.99
C GLU A 6 -3.61 10.76 7.74
N PHE A 7 -3.54 9.42 7.87
CA PHE A 7 -3.54 8.53 6.71
C PHE A 7 -4.90 8.65 5.98
N PRO A 8 -4.91 8.92 4.67
CA PRO A 8 -6.16 9.14 3.95
C PRO A 8 -7.04 7.89 3.98
N LYS A 9 -8.27 8.03 4.47
CA LYS A 9 -9.25 6.93 4.58
C LYS A 9 -9.62 6.30 3.22
N GLN A 10 -9.36 7.02 2.13
CA GLN A 10 -9.56 6.55 0.77
C GLN A 10 -8.48 5.55 0.34
N VAL A 11 -7.32 5.54 0.96
CA VAL A 11 -6.21 4.66 0.57
C VAL A 11 -6.42 3.30 1.26
N PRO A 12 -6.65 2.22 0.49
CA PRO A 12 -6.88 0.90 1.06
C PRO A 12 -5.63 0.35 1.74
N VAL A 13 -5.84 -0.40 2.82
CA VAL A 13 -4.83 -1.21 3.49
C VAL A 13 -5.42 -2.62 3.67
N PRO A 14 -4.65 -3.71 3.46
CA PRO A 14 -5.16 -5.06 3.64
C PRO A 14 -5.80 -5.28 5.01
N ALA A 15 -6.92 -6.01 5.03
CA ALA A 15 -7.63 -6.30 6.28
C ALA A 15 -6.72 -7.09 7.24
N GLY A 16 -6.69 -6.66 8.52
CA GLY A 16 -5.85 -7.29 9.52
C GLY A 16 -4.35 -6.98 9.38
N ALA A 17 -3.95 -6.09 8.48
CA ALA A 17 -2.55 -5.70 8.34
C ALA A 17 -1.99 -5.10 9.63
N ALA A 18 -0.85 -5.61 10.07
CA ALA A 18 -0.14 -5.10 11.24
C ALA A 18 0.75 -3.93 10.82
N ILE A 19 0.45 -2.71 11.29
CA ILE A 19 1.30 -1.55 11.00
C ILE A 19 2.63 -1.68 11.74
N THR A 20 3.72 -1.66 10.98
CA THR A 20 5.11 -1.83 11.44
C THR A 20 5.92 -0.53 11.38
N GLY A 21 5.51 0.45 10.58
CA GLY A 21 6.21 1.72 10.45
C GLY A 21 5.32 2.86 9.95
N VAL A 22 5.64 4.07 10.41
CA VAL A 22 5.04 5.33 9.94
C VAL A 22 6.16 6.34 9.82
N GLU A 23 6.32 6.93 8.65
CA GLU A 23 7.30 8.00 8.40
C GLU A 23 6.64 9.22 7.77
N HIS A 24 6.90 10.38 8.36
CA HIS A 24 6.59 11.68 7.76
C HIS A 24 7.78 12.17 6.95
N ARG A 25 7.55 12.51 5.68
CA ARG A 25 8.55 13.09 4.78
C ARG A 25 8.19 14.54 4.46
N SER A 26 9.12 15.25 3.81
CA SER A 26 8.86 16.62 3.36
C SER A 26 7.62 16.69 2.47
N ASP A 27 7.00 17.87 2.42
CA ASP A 27 5.88 18.19 1.52
C ASP A 27 4.60 17.38 1.82
N GLY A 28 4.39 17.02 3.09
CA GLY A 28 3.18 16.33 3.54
C GLY A 28 3.07 14.87 3.06
N ARG A 29 4.18 14.28 2.62
CA ARG A 29 4.27 12.87 2.24
C ARG A 29 4.28 11.98 3.48
N LEU A 30 3.46 10.93 3.45
CA LEU A 30 3.35 9.93 4.50
C LEU A 30 3.68 8.56 3.93
N ILE A 31 4.55 7.81 4.61
CA ILE A 31 4.84 6.41 4.32
C ILE A 31 4.29 5.57 5.46
N VAL A 32 3.50 4.55 5.13
CA VAL A 32 3.04 3.53 6.08
C VAL A 32 3.54 2.19 5.62
N SER A 33 4.23 1.47 6.51
CA SER A 33 4.66 0.09 6.31
C SER A 33 3.82 -0.85 7.17
N ALA A 34 3.45 -2.00 6.61
CA ALA A 34 2.61 -2.98 7.27
C ALA A 34 2.94 -4.41 6.82
N LEU A 35 2.53 -5.39 7.63
CA LEU A 35 2.51 -6.80 7.24
C LEU A 35 1.07 -7.22 7.00
N ALA A 36 0.73 -7.56 5.75
CA ALA A 36 -0.56 -8.13 5.40
C ALA A 36 -0.59 -9.61 5.80
N PRO A 37 -1.60 -10.10 6.52
CA PRO A 37 -1.69 -11.49 6.95
C PRO A 37 -2.18 -12.41 5.82
N ALA A 38 -1.59 -12.26 4.63
CA ALA A 38 -1.90 -13.01 3.43
C ALA A 38 -0.63 -13.15 2.57
N ASP A 39 -0.59 -14.19 1.75
CA ASP A 39 0.49 -14.40 0.80
C ASP A 39 0.56 -13.30 -0.27
N PHE A 40 1.65 -13.31 -1.04
CA PHE A 40 1.95 -12.28 -2.03
C PHE A 40 0.83 -12.14 -3.08
N ASN A 41 0.32 -13.25 -3.60
CA ASN A 41 -0.69 -13.24 -4.66
C ASN A 41 -2.05 -12.73 -4.17
N ALA A 42 -2.45 -13.14 -2.96
CA ALA A 42 -3.67 -12.66 -2.32
C ALA A 42 -3.56 -11.15 -2.00
N THR A 43 -2.40 -10.71 -1.50
CA THR A 43 -2.14 -9.30 -1.22
C THR A 43 -2.12 -8.47 -2.50
N LEU A 44 -1.46 -8.94 -3.56
CA LEU A 44 -1.43 -8.29 -4.87
C LEU A 44 -2.84 -8.14 -5.46
N THR A 45 -3.63 -9.21 -5.41
CA THR A 45 -5.04 -9.19 -5.86
C THR A 45 -5.83 -8.13 -5.11
N PHE A 46 -5.67 -8.04 -3.79
CA PHE A 46 -6.31 -7.00 -2.98
C PHE A 46 -5.89 -5.60 -3.44
N MET A 47 -4.58 -5.32 -3.56
CA MET A 47 -4.09 -3.99 -3.93
C MET A 47 -4.60 -3.56 -5.32
N GLN A 48 -4.61 -4.49 -6.27
CA GLN A 48 -5.07 -4.24 -7.64
C GLN A 48 -6.58 -3.95 -7.72
N GLN A 49 -7.38 -4.52 -6.84
CA GLN A 49 -8.84 -4.35 -6.85
C GLN A 49 -9.31 -3.19 -5.96
N ALA A 50 -8.73 -3.06 -4.78
CA ALA A 50 -9.18 -2.11 -3.76
C ALA A 50 -8.91 -0.65 -4.16
N PHE A 51 -7.78 -0.38 -4.83
CA PHE A 51 -7.42 0.98 -5.23
C PHE A 51 -8.40 1.56 -6.27
N PRO A 52 -8.68 0.88 -7.41
CA PRO A 52 -9.72 1.33 -8.34
C PRO A 52 -11.10 1.43 -7.69
N ALA A 53 -11.48 0.49 -6.81
CA ALA A 53 -12.75 0.54 -6.09
C ALA A 53 -12.86 1.77 -5.16
N ALA A 54 -11.74 2.28 -4.67
CA ALA A 54 -11.66 3.51 -3.87
C ALA A 54 -11.54 4.80 -4.72
N GLY A 55 -11.60 4.70 -6.05
CA GLY A 55 -11.45 5.86 -6.95
C GLY A 55 -10.00 6.28 -7.20
N LEU A 56 -9.03 5.41 -6.91
CA LEU A 56 -7.61 5.60 -7.17
C LEU A 56 -7.21 4.83 -8.44
N THR A 57 -6.74 5.54 -9.45
CA THR A 57 -6.27 4.96 -10.72
C THR A 57 -4.84 4.48 -10.56
N LEU A 58 -4.61 3.19 -10.76
CA LEU A 58 -3.28 2.58 -10.79
C LEU A 58 -2.53 2.96 -12.07
N ARG A 59 -1.21 3.18 -11.96
CA ARG A 59 -0.30 3.60 -13.04
C ARG A 59 1.06 2.92 -12.88
N GLY A 60 1.74 2.71 -14.01
CA GLY A 60 3.13 2.24 -14.04
C GLY A 60 3.38 0.99 -13.21
N GLY A 61 2.43 0.04 -13.20
CA GLY A 61 2.50 -1.13 -12.35
C GLY A 61 3.53 -2.14 -12.87
N GLU A 62 4.31 -2.70 -11.96
CA GLU A 62 5.31 -3.74 -12.21
C GLU A 62 5.06 -4.91 -11.25
N VAL A 63 5.27 -6.13 -11.74
CA VAL A 63 5.19 -7.37 -10.96
C VAL A 63 6.38 -8.23 -11.35
N ASP A 64 7.23 -8.50 -10.38
CA ASP A 64 8.39 -9.39 -10.48
C ASP A 64 8.26 -10.53 -9.44
N GLU A 65 9.18 -11.49 -9.47
CA GLU A 65 9.14 -12.64 -8.56
C GLU A 65 9.25 -12.19 -7.09
N GLY A 66 8.12 -12.23 -6.37
CA GLY A 66 8.02 -11.85 -4.97
C GLY A 66 8.03 -10.35 -4.70
N ASP A 67 7.98 -9.49 -5.72
CA ASP A 67 7.94 -8.04 -5.58
C ASP A 67 6.88 -7.45 -6.54
N ALA A 68 6.14 -6.44 -6.12
CA ALA A 68 5.24 -5.71 -7.01
C ALA A 68 5.09 -4.26 -6.57
N GLU A 69 4.85 -3.36 -7.52
CA GLU A 69 4.56 -1.96 -7.22
C GLU A 69 3.56 -1.36 -8.20
N SER A 70 2.89 -0.29 -7.75
CA SER A 70 2.16 0.59 -8.66
C SER A 70 2.04 1.98 -8.07
N ASP A 71 2.25 2.97 -8.92
CA ASP A 71 1.82 4.34 -8.65
C ASP A 71 0.29 4.43 -8.67
N PHE A 72 -0.27 5.41 -7.97
CA PHE A 72 -1.70 5.69 -8.05
C PHE A 72 -1.98 7.19 -7.99
N THR A 73 -3.07 7.60 -8.64
CA THR A 73 -3.61 8.96 -8.52
C THR A 73 -5.13 8.96 -8.45
N GLY A 74 -5.73 9.94 -7.77
CA GLY A 74 -7.18 10.09 -7.72
C GLY A 74 -7.64 10.75 -6.43
N THR A 75 -8.84 11.33 -6.42
CA THR A 75 -9.43 11.95 -5.21
C THR A 75 -8.56 13.04 -4.53
N GLY A 76 -7.72 13.74 -5.31
CA GLY A 76 -6.75 14.71 -4.78
C GLY A 76 -5.56 14.07 -4.06
N LEU A 77 -5.27 12.80 -4.35
CA LEU A 77 -4.15 12.04 -3.82
C LEU A 77 -3.25 11.54 -4.95
N THR A 78 -1.97 11.40 -4.64
CA THR A 78 -0.96 10.72 -5.44
C THR A 78 -0.09 9.86 -4.54
N GLY A 79 0.47 8.77 -5.05
CA GLY A 79 1.29 7.89 -4.24
C GLY A 79 1.76 6.65 -4.97
N ARG A 80 2.34 5.74 -4.19
CA ARG A 80 2.80 4.43 -4.64
C ARG A 80 2.53 3.40 -3.55
N TRP A 81 2.15 2.20 -3.93
CA TRP A 81 2.27 1.04 -3.05
C TRP A 81 3.33 0.10 -3.58
N THR A 82 4.00 -0.61 -2.67
CA THR A 82 4.92 -1.70 -2.97
C THR A 82 4.57 -2.91 -2.13
N LEU A 83 4.84 -4.09 -2.67
CA LEU A 83 4.70 -5.40 -2.06
C LEU A 83 6.02 -6.12 -2.10
N ARG A 84 6.38 -6.79 -1.01
CA ARG A 84 7.53 -7.68 -0.94
C ARG A 84 7.15 -8.96 -0.21
N GLU A 85 7.35 -10.08 -0.88
CA GLU A 85 7.14 -11.41 -0.32
C GLU A 85 8.13 -11.65 0.83
N ARG A 86 7.65 -12.35 1.86
CA ARG A 86 8.52 -12.86 2.93
C ARG A 86 8.48 -14.39 2.92
N PRO A 87 9.43 -15.05 2.23
CA PRO A 87 9.42 -16.49 2.04
C PRO A 87 9.34 -17.26 3.37
N GLY A 88 8.40 -18.18 3.45
CA GLY A 88 8.18 -19.02 4.64
C GLY A 88 7.42 -18.34 5.80
N CYS A 89 7.02 -17.08 5.66
CA CYS A 89 6.26 -16.37 6.70
C CYS A 89 4.73 -16.39 6.46
N GLY A 90 4.27 -16.60 5.22
CA GLY A 90 2.84 -16.59 4.88
C GLY A 90 2.18 -15.20 4.95
N ASP A 91 3.00 -14.14 5.07
CA ASP A 91 2.60 -12.74 5.06
C ASP A 91 3.40 -11.97 4.00
N THR A 92 2.90 -10.77 3.67
CA THR A 92 3.50 -9.89 2.66
C THR A 92 3.77 -8.54 3.28
N GLU A 93 4.97 -8.02 3.06
CA GLU A 93 5.29 -6.65 3.42
C GLU A 93 4.63 -5.69 2.43
N VAL A 94 3.94 -4.69 2.96
CA VAL A 94 3.24 -3.66 2.21
C VAL A 94 3.78 -2.32 2.63
N THR A 95 4.20 -1.49 1.67
CA THR A 95 4.51 -0.08 1.93
C THR A 95 3.61 0.79 1.08
N VAL A 96 3.04 1.84 1.67
CA VAL A 96 2.21 2.83 0.97
C VAL A 96 2.78 4.22 1.23
N LEU A 97 3.27 4.86 0.17
CA LEU A 97 3.57 6.27 0.11
C LEU A 97 2.33 7.02 -0.41
N VAL A 98 1.91 8.07 0.28
CA VAL A 98 0.81 8.93 -0.15
C VAL A 98 1.09 10.40 0.13
N ALA A 99 0.62 11.26 -0.78
CA ALA A 99 0.64 12.71 -0.69
C ALA A 99 -0.67 13.29 -1.23
N ARG A 100 -0.92 14.58 -0.94
CA ARG A 100 -1.91 15.37 -1.68
C ARG A 100 -1.37 15.66 -3.08
N ALA A 101 -2.24 15.53 -4.09
CA ALA A 101 -1.94 15.85 -5.49
C ALA A 101 -2.04 17.35 -5.76
#